data_AF-A0A6V7KUC4-F1
#
_entry.id   AF-A0A6V7KUC4-F1
#
_cell.length_a   1.000
_cell.length_b   1.000
_cell.length_c   1.000
_cell.angle_alpha   90.00
_cell.angle_beta   90.00
_cell.angle_gamma   90.00
#
_symmetry.space_group_name_H-M   'P 1'
#
loop_
_entity.id
_entity.type
_entity.pdbx_description
1 polymer ?
#
loop_
_entity_poly.entity_id
_entity_poly.type
_entity_poly.pdbx_seq_one_letter_code
_entity_poly.pdbx_strand_id
1 'polypeptide(L)'
;YLKSDNPYFGATVGRVANRIGKGHFFIDNVEVNVSRNIGENTLHGGFKGWNSKIWESTIQNESLVMTLLSEDNDEGFPGAVIATVIFKFSEDGTLSIEMKAVTTKATPINLTNHSYFNLAGH
;
A
#
# COMPACT_ATOMS: atom_id res chain seq x y z
N TYR A 1 0.59 6.01 -15.29
CA TYR A 1 -0.14 5.30 -14.21
C TYR A 1 -1.61 5.05 -14.54
N LEU A 2 -2.24 5.77 -15.49
CA LEU A 2 -3.64 5.57 -15.93
C LEU A 2 -3.85 4.54 -17.06
N LYS A 3 -2.81 3.77 -17.44
CA LYS A 3 -2.90 2.67 -18.41
C LYS A 3 -2.65 1.32 -17.72
N SER A 4 -3.34 0.28 -18.20
CA SER A 4 -3.47 -1.06 -17.61
C SER A 4 -2.15 -1.83 -17.41
N ASP A 5 -1.04 -1.34 -17.96
CA ASP A 5 0.19 -2.12 -18.08
C ASP A 5 1.27 -1.72 -17.06
N ASN A 6 0.94 -0.96 -16.01
CA ASN A 6 1.89 -0.64 -14.94
C ASN A 6 1.88 -1.73 -13.84
N PRO A 7 2.88 -2.60 -13.74
CA PRO A 7 3.02 -3.62 -12.70
C PRO A 7 3.52 -3.00 -11.37
N TYR A 8 2.99 -1.84 -11.00
CA TYR A 8 3.29 -1.17 -9.73
C TYR A 8 4.73 -0.63 -9.62
N PHE A 9 5.38 -0.23 -10.72
CA PHE A 9 6.78 0.25 -10.71
C PHE A 9 7.07 1.29 -9.60
N GLY A 10 7.92 0.93 -8.65
CA GLY A 10 8.43 1.82 -7.60
C GLY A 10 7.39 2.27 -6.57
N ALA A 11 6.15 1.80 -6.66
CA ALA A 11 5.05 2.32 -5.88
C ALA A 11 5.05 1.80 -4.43
N THR A 12 4.53 2.60 -3.50
CA THR A 12 4.05 2.09 -2.21
C THR A 12 2.74 1.35 -2.44
N VAL A 13 2.69 0.09 -2.00
CA VAL A 13 1.54 -0.79 -2.19
C VAL A 13 0.86 -1.07 -0.85
N GLY A 14 -0.48 -1.02 -0.85
CA GLY A 14 -1.35 -1.33 0.29
C GLY A 14 -2.82 -1.25 -0.11
N ARG A 15 -3.78 -1.54 0.77
CA ARG A 15 -3.65 -1.84 2.22
C ARG A 15 -2.97 -3.17 2.53
N VAL A 16 -3.11 -4.16 1.64
CA VAL A 16 -2.46 -5.47 1.72
C VAL A 16 -1.72 -5.74 0.41
N ALA A 17 -0.41 -5.89 0.50
CA ALA A 17 0.43 -6.32 -0.61
C ALA A 17 0.20 -7.80 -0.95
N ASN A 18 0.45 -8.15 -2.22
CA ASN A 18 0.22 -9.47 -2.78
C ASN A 18 -1.27 -9.88 -2.75
N ARG A 19 -1.55 -11.18 -2.72
CA ARG A 19 -2.87 -11.74 -2.94
C ARG A 19 -3.64 -12.03 -1.65
N ILE A 20 -4.91 -11.67 -1.62
CA ILE A 20 -5.90 -12.27 -0.71
C ILE A 20 -6.69 -13.29 -1.52
N GLY A 21 -6.57 -14.56 -1.12
CA GLY A 21 -7.21 -15.68 -1.79
C GLY A 21 -8.72 -15.52 -1.84
N LYS A 22 -9.31 -15.66 -3.04
CA LYS A 22 -10.76 -15.52 -3.26
C LYS A 22 -11.36 -14.17 -2.80
N GLY A 23 -10.51 -13.16 -2.56
CA GLY A 23 -10.92 -11.82 -2.14
C GLY A 23 -11.77 -11.78 -0.87
N HIS A 24 -11.49 -12.64 0.10
CA HIS A 24 -12.12 -12.56 1.42
C HIS A 24 -11.17 -13.06 2.51
N PHE A 25 -11.48 -12.68 3.75
CA PHE A 25 -10.83 -13.16 4.96
C PHE A 25 -11.81 -13.05 6.14
N PHE A 26 -11.41 -13.55 7.31
CA PHE A 26 -12.22 -13.46 8.53
C PHE A 26 -11.55 -12.56 9.56
N ILE A 27 -12.33 -11.69 10.20
CA ILE A 27 -11.96 -10.98 11.42
C ILE A 27 -12.97 -11.38 12.48
N ASP A 28 -12.51 -11.95 13.59
CA ASP A 28 -13.38 -12.38 14.69
C ASP A 28 -14.57 -13.24 14.22
N ASN A 29 -14.31 -14.19 13.31
CA ASN A 29 -15.28 -15.07 12.65
C ASN A 29 -16.33 -14.38 11.76
N VAL A 30 -16.19 -13.08 11.50
CA VAL A 30 -17.01 -12.36 10.53
C VAL A 30 -16.28 -12.35 9.19
N GLU A 31 -16.95 -12.84 8.15
CA GLU A 31 -16.43 -12.82 6.77
C GLU A 31 -16.41 -11.38 6.24
N VAL A 32 -15.25 -10.96 5.73
CA VAL A 32 -15.04 -9.67 5.06
C VAL A 32 -14.69 -9.95 3.61
N ASN A 33 -15.46 -9.37 2.70
CA ASN A 33 -15.19 -9.44 1.26
C ASN A 33 -14.49 -8.16 0.80
N VAL A 34 -13.44 -8.32 0.02
CA VAL A 34 -12.64 -7.23 -0.56
C VAL A 34 -12.63 -7.33 -2.08
N SER A 35 -12.31 -6.24 -2.75
CA SER A 35 -12.30 -6.15 -4.21
C SER A 35 -11.45 -7.24 -4.87
N ARG A 36 -11.99 -7.89 -5.91
CA ARG A 36 -11.30 -8.92 -6.69
C ARG A 36 -10.83 -8.36 -8.02
N ASN A 37 -9.63 -7.79 -8.04
CA ASN A 37 -9.05 -7.14 -9.22
C ASN A 37 -8.20 -8.08 -10.09
N ILE A 38 -7.93 -9.33 -9.66
CA ILE A 38 -7.24 -10.32 -10.49
C ILE A 38 -7.87 -11.72 -10.34
N GLY A 39 -8.66 -12.12 -11.34
CA GLY A 39 -9.43 -13.36 -11.27
C GLY A 39 -10.32 -13.36 -10.02
N GLU A 40 -10.22 -14.41 -9.20
CA GLU A 40 -10.97 -14.50 -7.94
C GLU A 40 -10.28 -13.79 -6.76
N ASN A 41 -9.05 -13.29 -6.93
CA ASN A 41 -8.24 -12.78 -5.84
C ASN A 41 -8.25 -11.24 -5.80
N THR A 42 -8.00 -10.70 -4.61
CA THR A 42 -7.52 -9.32 -4.45
C THR A 42 -6.01 -9.32 -4.62
N LEU A 43 -5.45 -8.38 -5.36
CA LEU A 43 -4.02 -8.17 -5.50
C LEU A 43 -3.69 -6.71 -5.20
N HIS A 44 -2.68 -6.50 -4.35
CA HIS A 44 -2.10 -5.18 -4.08
C HIS A 44 -3.13 -4.14 -3.65
N GLY A 45 -4.11 -4.57 -2.84
CA GLY A 45 -5.11 -3.70 -2.25
C GLY A 45 -6.35 -3.43 -3.11
N GLY A 46 -6.49 -4.00 -4.31
CA GLY A 46 -7.71 -3.92 -5.10
C GLY A 46 -7.62 -3.04 -6.36
N PHE A 47 -8.76 -2.60 -6.89
CA PHE A 47 -8.81 -1.88 -8.16
C PHE A 47 -8.11 -0.51 -8.10
N LYS A 48 -8.28 0.18 -6.97
CA LYS A 48 -7.68 1.47 -6.64
C LYS A 48 -6.85 1.34 -5.36
N GLY A 49 -5.94 0.37 -5.36
CA GLY A 49 -4.94 0.19 -4.29
C GLY A 49 -4.12 1.46 -4.04
N TRP A 50 -3.41 1.51 -2.91
CA TRP A 50 -2.73 2.73 -2.45
C TRP A 50 -1.64 3.26 -3.39
N ASN A 51 -1.14 2.41 -4.29
CA ASN A 51 -0.23 2.77 -5.38
C ASN A 51 -0.83 3.74 -6.41
N SER A 52 -2.16 3.85 -6.46
CA SER A 52 -2.90 4.66 -7.44
C SER A 52 -3.54 5.91 -6.85
N LYS A 53 -3.31 6.14 -5.54
CA LYS A 53 -3.84 7.29 -4.81
C LYS A 53 -2.79 8.40 -4.71
N ILE A 54 -3.25 9.63 -4.57
CA ILE A 54 -2.38 10.78 -4.29
C ILE A 54 -2.18 10.84 -2.77
N TRP A 55 -0.91 10.82 -2.36
CA TRP A 55 -0.51 10.96 -0.96
C TRP A 55 -0.22 12.43 -0.67
N GLU A 56 -0.62 12.91 0.49
CA GLU A 56 -0.10 14.16 1.02
C GLU A 56 1.37 13.99 1.37
N SER A 57 2.20 15.01 1.16
CA SER A 57 3.63 14.89 1.39
C SER A 57 4.24 16.15 1.98
N THR A 58 5.29 15.95 2.77
CA THR A 58 6.07 17.02 3.41
C THR A 58 7.50 16.54 3.65
N ILE A 59 8.44 17.47 3.79
CA ILE A 59 9.81 17.19 4.19
C ILE A 59 9.95 17.49 5.69
N GLN A 60 10.43 16.52 6.46
CA GLN A 60 10.72 16.66 7.89
C GLN A 60 12.05 15.99 8.21
N ASN A 61 12.97 16.70 8.87
CA ASN A 61 14.27 16.18 9.28
C ASN A 61 14.98 15.41 8.15
N GLU A 62 15.09 16.04 6.99
CA GLU A 62 15.73 15.48 5.78
C GLU A 62 15.09 14.20 5.24
N SER A 63 13.84 13.92 5.65
CA SER A 63 13.07 12.76 5.22
C SER A 63 11.81 13.21 4.49
N LEU A 64 11.43 12.48 3.44
CA LEU A 64 10.14 12.64 2.78
C LEU A 64 9.10 11.85 3.57
N VAL A 65 8.12 12.54 4.15
CA VAL A 65 6.99 11.95 4.86
C VAL A 65 5.77 12.03 3.96
N MET A 66 5.22 10.87 3.60
CA MET A 66 4.00 10.75 2.79
C MET A 66 2.87 10.18 3.66
N THR A 67 1.68 10.77 3.61
CA THR A 67 0.50 10.29 4.35
C THR A 67 -0.69 10.08 3.41
N LEU A 68 -1.46 9.03 3.66
CA LEU A 68 -2.68 8.70 2.94
C LEU A 68 -3.78 8.33 3.94
N LEU A 69 -4.95 8.95 3.79
CA LEU A 69 -6.19 8.48 4.39
C LEU A 69 -6.85 7.45 3.46
N SER A 70 -7.00 6.22 3.95
CA SER A 70 -7.79 5.16 3.34
C SER A 70 -9.06 5.03 4.16
N GLU A 71 -10.18 5.51 3.63
CA GLU A 71 -11.47 5.55 4.33
C GLU A 71 -11.95 4.16 4.78
N ASP A 72 -12.92 4.14 5.70
CA ASP A 72 -13.61 2.89 6.08
C ASP A 72 -14.27 2.27 4.83
N ASN A 73 -14.12 0.95 4.66
CA ASN A 73 -14.56 0.16 3.50
C ASN A 73 -13.88 0.51 2.16
N ASP A 74 -12.75 1.22 2.18
CA ASP A 74 -11.92 1.41 0.98
C ASP A 74 -11.48 0.04 0.41
N GLU A 75 -11.88 -0.25 -0.83
CA GLU A 75 -11.71 -1.57 -1.49
C GLU A 75 -12.31 -2.76 -0.70
N GLY A 76 -13.25 -2.48 0.21
CA GLY A 76 -13.92 -3.45 1.09
C GLY A 76 -13.19 -3.71 2.43
N PHE A 77 -12.07 -3.04 2.69
CA PHE A 77 -11.34 -3.23 3.94
C PHE A 77 -11.97 -2.42 5.09
N PRO A 78 -12.23 -3.02 6.26
CA PRO A 78 -12.85 -2.33 7.38
C PRO A 78 -11.89 -1.36 8.06
N GLY A 79 -12.42 -0.32 8.68
CA GLY A 79 -11.66 0.69 9.40
C GLY A 79 -11.04 1.72 8.47
N ALA A 80 -11.19 2.99 8.84
CA ALA A 80 -10.37 4.05 8.27
C ALA A 80 -8.92 3.83 8.73
N VAL A 81 -7.98 4.05 7.83
CA VAL A 81 -6.55 3.88 8.06
C VAL A 81 -5.82 5.13 7.62
N ILE A 82 -5.01 5.69 8.53
CA ILE A 82 -4.00 6.67 8.19
C ILE A 82 -2.69 5.90 7.99
N ALA A 83 -2.22 5.83 6.76
CA ALA A 83 -0.95 5.21 6.41
C ALA A 83 0.11 6.30 6.23
N THR A 84 1.31 6.07 6.75
CA THR A 84 2.45 6.98 6.61
C THR A 84 3.65 6.20 6.09
N VAL A 85 4.30 6.71 5.05
CA VAL A 85 5.57 6.19 4.54
C VAL A 85 6.63 7.27 4.61
N ILE A 86 7.77 6.94 5.20
CA ILE A 86 8.88 7.87 5.41
C ILE A 86 10.08 7.34 4.62
N PHE A 87 10.52 8.10 3.62
CA PHE A 87 11.73 7.82 2.88
C PHE A 87 12.86 8.70 3.41
N LYS A 88 14.00 8.08 3.72
CA LYS A 88 15.22 8.80 4.09
C LYS A 88 16.42 8.20 3.37
N PHE A 89 17.21 9.08 2.77
CA PHE A 89 18.48 8.73 2.15
C PHE A 89 19.61 9.32 2.98
N SER A 90 20.46 8.47 3.55
CA SER A 90 21.59 8.90 4.39
C SER A 90 22.88 9.04 3.60
N GLU A 91 23.83 9.78 4.18
CA GLU A 91 25.13 10.08 3.56
C GLU A 91 25.97 8.81 3.23
N ASP A 92 25.73 7.71 3.94
CA ASP A 92 26.36 6.41 3.70
C ASP A 92 25.78 5.65 2.48
N GLY A 93 24.82 6.25 1.77
CA GLY A 93 24.16 5.66 0.62
C GLY A 93 22.99 4.72 0.96
N THR A 94 22.56 4.65 2.23
CA THR A 94 21.41 3.84 2.63
C THR A 94 20.09 4.54 2.30
N LEU A 95 19.23 3.86 1.52
CA LEU A 95 17.81 4.24 1.38
C LEU A 95 16.98 3.44 2.41
N SER A 96 16.39 4.15 3.37
CA SER A 96 15.46 3.59 4.34
C SER A 96 14.02 3.97 4.00
N ILE A 97 13.10 3.02 4.18
CA ILE A 97 11.67 3.20 3.99
C ILE A 97 10.96 2.70 5.25
N GLU A 98 10.46 3.62 6.07
CA GLU A 98 9.66 3.29 7.24
C GLU A 98 8.17 3.38 6.89
N MET A 99 7.37 2.41 7.32
CA MET A 99 5.95 2.32 7.01
C MET A 99 5.13 2.16 8.29
N LYS A 100 4.15 3.04 8.50
CA LYS A 100 3.27 3.08 9.68
C LYS A 100 1.82 3.09 9.24
N ALA A 101 0.95 2.55 10.09
CA ALA A 101 -0.49 2.65 9.91
C ALA A 101 -1.17 2.76 11.28
N VAL A 102 -2.20 3.60 11.35
CA VAL A 102 -3.13 3.67 12.49
C VAL A 102 -4.54 3.43 11.95
N THR A 103 -5.31 2.59 12.62
CA THR A 103 -6.62 2.13 12.14
C THR A 103 -7.72 2.43 13.17
N THR A 104 -8.95 2.61 12.71
CA THR A 104 -10.13 2.77 13.60
C THR A 104 -10.84 1.47 13.94
N LYS A 105 -10.57 0.38 13.20
CA LYS A 105 -11.11 -0.97 13.40
C LYS A 105 -10.03 -2.01 13.08
N ALA A 106 -10.17 -3.22 13.63
CA ALA A 106 -9.32 -4.34 13.23
C ALA A 106 -9.38 -4.52 11.71
N THR A 107 -8.22 -4.54 11.06
CA THR A 107 -8.05 -4.70 9.60
C THR A 107 -6.65 -5.22 9.31
N PRO A 108 -6.46 -6.05 8.28
CA PRO A 108 -5.12 -6.41 7.85
C PRO A 108 -4.39 -5.17 7.29
N ILE A 109 -3.10 -5.08 7.61
CA ILE A 109 -2.16 -4.08 7.10
C ILE A 109 -0.89 -4.83 6.70
N ASN A 110 -0.47 -4.71 5.44
CA ASN A 110 0.78 -5.28 4.93
C ASN A 110 1.28 -4.42 3.77
N LEU A 111 2.10 -3.41 4.06
CA LEU A 111 2.63 -2.50 3.05
C LEU A 111 3.96 -3.01 2.50
N THR A 112 4.28 -2.63 1.27
CA THR A 112 5.61 -2.79 0.69
C THR A 112 5.92 -1.68 -0.32
N ASN A 113 7.18 -1.55 -0.71
CA ASN A 113 7.59 -0.74 -1.85
C ASN A 113 7.93 -1.68 -3.01
N HIS A 114 7.39 -1.39 -4.20
CA HIS A 114 7.45 -2.27 -5.35
C HIS A 114 8.51 -1.83 -6.37
N SER A 115 9.68 -1.42 -5.87
CA SER A 115 10.83 -1.04 -6.70
C SER A 115 11.43 -2.24 -7.42
N TYR A 116 11.79 -2.03 -8.67
CA TYR A 116 12.53 -2.97 -9.50
C TYR A 116 13.95 -2.43 -9.68
N PHE A 117 14.95 -3.27 -9.43
CA PHE A 117 16.34 -2.88 -9.53
C PHE A 117 16.99 -3.55 -10.73
N ASN A 118 17.60 -2.74 -11.60
CA ASN A 118 18.58 -3.19 -12.59
C ASN A 118 19.89 -2.44 -12.33
N LEU A 119 20.84 -3.10 -11.66
CA LEU A 119 22.09 -2.47 -11.24
C LEU A 119 23.02 -2.11 -12.42
N ALA A 120 22.82 -2.72 -13.58
CA ALA A 120 23.61 -2.43 -14.77
C ALA A 120 22.96 -1.38 -15.70
N GLY A 121 21.73 -0.92 -15.40
CA GLY A 121 21.15 0.29 -16.02
C GLY A 121 20.93 0.24 -17.54
N HIS A 122 20.53 -0.91 -18.07
CA HIS A 122 20.35 -1.19 -19.50
C HIS A 122 18.94 -1.71 -19.79
#